data_AF-A0A0C9XVF3-F1
#
_entry.id   AF-A0A0C9XVF3-F1
#
_cell.length_a   1.000
_cell.length_b   1.000
_cell.length_c   1.000
_cell.angle_alpha   90.00
_cell.angle_beta   90.00
_cell.angle_gamma   90.00
#
_symmetry.space_group_name_H-M   'P 1'
#
loop_
_entity.id
_entity.type
_entity.pdbx_description
1 polymer ?
#
loop_
_entity_poly.entity_id
_entity_poly.type
_entity_poly.pdbx_seq_one_letter_code
_entity_poly.pdbx_strand_id
1 'polypeptide(L)'
;MHCVASFQVKNNGNINVFVNLKKPSLAVTVRPGEISPPFTSPGTYIIRSEREHLPFPPPEIAVIFSPGKLFEAKSINNPSLNVEILAKLDFPNGDLISSLSPVESAHYF
;
A
#
# COMPACT_ATOMS: atom_id res chain seq x y z
N MET A 1 -13.96 -9.31 -12.67
CA MET A 1 -13.98 -8.01 -11.99
C MET A 1 -12.58 -7.41 -12.05
N HIS A 2 -12.39 -6.25 -12.69
CA HIS A 2 -11.12 -5.53 -12.63
C HIS A 2 -11.16 -4.57 -11.44
N CYS A 3 -10.63 -4.99 -10.29
CA CYS A 3 -10.36 -4.09 -9.17
C CYS A 3 -9.14 -3.24 -9.52
N VAL A 4 -9.28 -1.92 -9.48
CA VAL A 4 -8.15 -1.00 -9.59
C VAL A 4 -7.69 -0.70 -8.17
N ALA A 5 -6.49 -1.14 -7.83
CA ALA A 5 -5.92 -0.91 -6.51
C ALA A 5 -4.70 0.00 -6.61
N SER A 6 -4.53 0.84 -5.60
CA SER A 6 -3.32 1.65 -5.43
C SER A 6 -3.03 1.86 -3.95
N PHE A 7 -1.83 2.32 -3.64
CA PHE A 7 -1.55 2.86 -2.32
C PHE A 7 -0.71 4.14 -2.40
N GLN A 8 -0.78 4.95 -1.35
CA GLN A 8 0.03 6.14 -1.16
C GLN A 8 0.70 6.12 0.21
N VAL A 9 1.81 6.82 0.34
CA VAL A 9 2.52 7.00 1.61
C VAL A 9 2.46 8.47 1.98
N LYS A 10 1.87 8.77 3.14
CA LYS A 10 1.85 10.11 3.72
C LYS A 10 2.89 10.19 4.82
N ASN A 11 3.75 11.20 4.75
CA ASN A 11 4.79 11.40 5.75
C ASN A 11 4.29 12.35 6.84
N ASN A 12 3.95 11.80 8.00
CA ASN A 12 3.55 12.57 9.18
C ASN A 12 4.74 12.91 10.10
N GLY A 13 5.95 12.48 9.73
CA GLY A 13 7.18 12.75 10.45
C GLY A 13 7.80 14.09 10.10
N ASN A 14 9.02 14.29 10.58
CA ASN A 14 9.84 15.50 10.37
C ASN A 14 11.11 15.23 9.56
N ILE A 15 11.28 14.00 9.05
CA ILE A 15 12.42 13.56 8.23
C ILE A 15 11.87 13.10 6.88
N ASN A 16 12.64 13.30 5.81
CA ASN A 16 12.27 12.78 4.49
C ASN A 16 12.17 11.25 4.52
N VAL A 17 11.19 10.73 3.78
CA VAL A 17 10.97 9.30 3.63
C VAL A 17 11.19 8.91 2.17
N PHE A 18 11.95 7.84 1.95
CA PHE A 18 12.16 7.25 0.64
C PHE A 18 11.29 6.01 0.47
N VAL A 19 10.53 5.95 -0.61
CA VAL A 19 9.75 4.79 -1.03
C VAL A 19 10.40 4.20 -2.28
N ASN A 20 10.95 2.99 -2.17
CA ASN A 20 11.68 2.33 -3.25
C ASN A 20 10.99 1.06 -3.72
N LEU A 21 10.67 0.96 -5.01
CA LEU A 21 10.27 -0.31 -5.62
C LEU A 21 11.53 -1.12 -5.97
N LYS A 22 11.61 -2.37 -5.50
CA LYS A 22 12.81 -3.22 -5.75
C LYS A 22 13.03 -3.51 -7.24
N LYS A 23 11.97 -3.75 -8.01
CA LYS A 23 12.02 -4.07 -9.45
C LYS A 23 10.71 -3.65 -10.14
N PRO A 24 10.72 -2.77 -11.16
CA PRO A 24 11.85 -1.93 -11.58
C PRO A 24 12.27 -0.96 -10.47
N SER A 25 13.52 -0.48 -10.51
CA SER A 25 14.02 0.48 -9.51
C SER A 25 13.32 1.83 -9.69
N LEU A 26 12.38 2.13 -8.80
CA LEU A 26 11.76 3.44 -8.66
C LEU A 26 12.06 3.94 -7.25
N ALA A 27 12.43 5.21 -7.11
CA ALA A 27 12.64 5.85 -5.82
C ALA A 27 11.82 7.14 -5.77
N VAL A 28 10.93 7.25 -4.79
CA VAL A 28 10.11 8.45 -4.53
C VAL A 28 10.50 9.01 -3.18
N THR A 29 10.77 10.30 -3.13
CA THR A 29 10.98 11.02 -1.86
C THR A 29 9.67 11.67 -1.44
N VAL A 30 9.26 11.47 -0.20
CA VAL A 30 8.08 12.09 0.43
C VAL A 30 8.58 12.99 1.55
N ARG A 31 8.44 14.30 1.38
CA ARG A 31 8.89 15.26 2.40
C ARG A 31 7.90 15.30 3.57
N PRO A 32 8.33 15.80 4.75
CA PRO A 32 7.44 16.02 5.88
C PRO A 32 6.14 16.75 5.50
N GLY A 33 4.99 16.18 5.87
CA GLY A 33 3.66 16.72 5.58
C GLY A 33 3.13 16.41 4.17
N GLU A 34 3.93 15.82 3.28
CA GLU A 34 3.51 15.46 1.92
C GLU A 34 2.93 14.05 1.84
N ILE A 35 2.25 13.79 0.71
CA ILE A 35 1.75 12.48 0.30
C ILE A 35 2.39 12.10 -1.03
N SER A 36 2.81 10.85 -1.17
CA SER A 36 3.37 10.34 -2.41
C SER A 36 2.33 10.32 -3.55
N PRO A 37 2.77 10.28 -4.82
CA PRO A 37 1.92 9.81 -5.91
C PRO A 37 1.37 8.39 -5.63
N PRO A 38 0.24 8.01 -6.26
CA PRO A 38 -0.31 6.67 -6.12
C PRO A 38 0.60 5.62 -6.77
N PHE A 39 0.89 4.56 -6.03
CA PHE A 39 1.61 3.39 -6.49
C PHE A 39 0.60 2.33 -6.95
N THR A 40 0.65 1.99 -8.24
CA THR A 40 -0.27 1.03 -8.89
C THR A 40 0.44 -0.24 -9.37
N SER A 41 1.77 -0.20 -9.50
CA SER A 41 2.55 -1.33 -9.98
C SER A 41 2.64 -2.44 -8.91
N PRO A 42 2.56 -3.72 -9.30
CA PRO A 42 2.86 -4.80 -8.38
C PRO A 42 4.34 -4.81 -8.00
N GLY A 43 4.65 -5.22 -6.78
CA GLY A 43 6.01 -5.50 -6.33
C GLY A 43 6.22 -5.28 -4.84
N THR A 44 7.49 -5.27 -4.44
CA THR A 44 7.91 -4.98 -3.06
C THR A 44 8.45 -3.56 -2.98
N TYR A 45 7.76 -2.74 -2.22
CA TYR A 45 8.14 -1.38 -1.89
C TYR A 45 8.81 -1.34 -0.53
N ILE A 46 9.91 -0.59 -0.43
CA ILE A 46 10.66 -0.40 0.80
C ILE A 46 10.57 1.07 1.18
N ILE A 47 10.01 1.33 2.36
CA ILE A 47 9.85 2.67 2.93
C ILE A 47 10.91 2.82 4.02
N ARG A 48 11.78 3.81 3.90
CA ARG A 48 12.89 4.08 4.83
C ARG A 48 13.04 5.57 5.07
N SER A 49 13.57 5.96 6.22
CA SER A 49 13.90 7.37 6.45
C SER A 49 15.20 7.75 5.73
N GLU A 50 15.40 9.04 5.49
CA GLU A 50 16.68 9.57 5.01
C GLU A 50 17.81 9.45 6.05
N ARG A 51 17.47 9.39 7.35
CA ARG A 51 18.44 9.37 8.45
C ARG A 51 18.87 7.98 8.91
N GLU A 52 18.24 6.91 8.42
CA GLU A 52 18.58 5.53 8.79
C GLU A 52 19.82 5.02 8.05
N HIS A 53 20.99 5.55 8.43
CA HIS A 53 22.28 4.95 8.18
C HIS A 53 22.69 4.11 9.40
N LEU A 54 22.31 2.82 9.45
CA LEU A 54 22.82 1.75 10.34
C LEU A 54 21.92 1.46 11.57
N PRO A 55 21.62 0.17 11.87
CA PRO A 55 22.38 -1.05 11.55
C PRO A 55 21.78 -1.91 10.43
N PHE A 56 22.48 -3.00 10.05
CA PHE A 56 21.97 -4.06 9.18
C PHE A 56 21.22 -5.11 10.04
N PRO A 57 20.02 -5.55 9.64
CA PRO A 57 19.27 -5.09 8.49
C PRO A 57 18.71 -3.68 8.74
N PRO A 58 18.56 -2.84 7.69
CA PRO A 58 18.07 -1.48 7.86
C PRO A 58 16.68 -1.48 8.51
N PRO A 59 16.37 -0.51 9.39
CA PRO A 59 14.99 -0.27 9.82
C PRO A 59 14.18 0.20 8.60
N GLU A 60 13.11 -0.50 8.29
CA GLU A 60 12.28 -0.21 7.12
C GLU A 60 10.86 -0.75 7.27
N ILE A 61 9.94 -0.25 6.44
CA ILE A 61 8.63 -0.86 6.23
C ILE A 61 8.63 -1.46 4.82
N ALA A 62 8.41 -2.77 4.74
CA ALA A 62 8.23 -3.47 3.48
C ALA A 62 6.74 -3.59 3.14
N VAL A 63 6.35 -3.13 1.97
CA VAL A 63 4.99 -3.27 1.43
C VAL A 63 5.03 -4.23 0.24
N ILE A 64 4.38 -5.38 0.36
CA ILE A 64 4.17 -6.32 -0.72
C ILE A 64 2.80 -6.01 -1.33
N PHE A 65 2.81 -5.54 -2.57
CA PHE A 65 1.63 -5.08 -3.24
C PHE A 65 1.41 -5.87 -4.54
N SER A 66 0.22 -6.42 -4.71
CA SER A 66 -0.28 -7.01 -5.95
C SER A 66 -1.72 -6.54 -6.13
N PRO A 67 -1.98 -5.60 -7.06
CA PRO A 67 -3.31 -5.01 -7.23
C PRO A 67 -4.42 -6.05 -7.33
N GLY A 68 -5.47 -5.90 -6.54
CA GLY A 68 -6.61 -6.82 -6.51
C GLY A 68 -6.33 -8.21 -5.91
N LYS A 69 -5.12 -8.46 -5.37
CA LYS A 69 -4.73 -9.77 -4.82
C LYS A 69 -4.14 -9.69 -3.41
N LEU A 70 -3.14 -8.85 -3.19
CA LEU A 70 -2.40 -8.81 -1.93
C LEU A 70 -1.98 -7.39 -1.60
N PHE A 71 -2.20 -7.01 -0.35
CA PHE A 71 -1.62 -5.83 0.27
C PHE A 71 -1.13 -6.25 1.66
N GLU A 72 0.19 -6.29 1.85
CA GLU A 72 0.81 -6.61 3.12
C GLU A 72 1.85 -5.54 3.44
N ALA A 73 1.75 -4.93 4.62
CA ALA A 73 2.75 -3.99 5.13
C ALA A 73 3.38 -4.57 6.39
N LYS A 74 4.72 -4.66 6.40
CA LYS A 74 5.49 -5.22 7.50
C LYS A 74 6.56 -4.25 7.96
N SER A 75 6.55 -3.94 9.24
CA SER A 75 7.62 -3.22 9.91
C SER A 75 8.82 -4.16 10.16
N ILE A 76 10.03 -3.70 9.85
CA ILE A 76 11.29 -4.48 9.94
C ILE A 76 12.29 -3.66 10.78
N ASN A 77 12.83 -4.27 11.83
CA ASN A 77 13.83 -3.68 12.75
C ASN A 77 13.40 -2.36 13.40
N ASN A 78 12.12 -2.22 13.75
CA ASN A 78 11.57 -1.08 14.49
C ASN A 78 11.96 0.29 13.88
N PRO A 79 11.55 0.57 12.63
CA PRO A 79 11.84 1.82 11.97
C PRO A 79 11.23 2.98 12.75
N SER A 80 11.99 4.05 12.92
CA SER A 80 11.51 5.27 13.56
C SER A 80 10.80 6.15 12.52
N LEU A 81 9.79 5.59 11.87
CA LEU A 81 9.01 6.23 10.81
C LEU A 81 7.62 6.59 11.33
N ASN A 82 7.22 7.84 11.11
CA ASN A 82 5.84 8.28 11.29
C ASN A 82 5.19 8.47 9.92
N VAL A 83 4.58 7.40 9.41
CA VAL A 83 3.94 7.38 8.10
C VAL A 83 2.56 6.74 8.16
N GLU A 84 1.65 7.21 7.30
CA GLU A 84 0.40 6.52 7.00
C GLU A 84 0.52 5.88 5.61
N ILE A 85 0.10 4.62 5.51
CA ILE A 85 0.01 3.91 4.22
C ILE A 85 -1.47 3.79 3.85
N LEU A 86 -1.87 4.56 2.86
CA LEU A 86 -3.26 4.70 2.43
C LEU A 86 -3.51 3.78 1.24
N ALA A 87 -4.18 2.65 1.46
CA ALA A 87 -4.58 1.73 0.39
C ALA A 87 -5.96 2.11 -0.14
N LYS A 88 -6.11 2.19 -1.46
CA LYS A 88 -7.36 2.47 -2.16
C LYS A 88 -7.73 1.30 -3.05
N LEU A 89 -8.96 0.83 -2.93
CA LEU A 89 -9.56 -0.22 -3.75
C LEU A 89 -10.76 0.38 -4.48
N ASP A 90 -10.63 0.57 -5.79
CA ASP A 90 -11.68 1.06 -6.66
C ASP A 90 -12.32 -0.11 -7.41
N PHE A 91 -13.63 -0.28 -7.25
CA PHE A 91 -14.42 -1.32 -7.93
C PHE A 91 -15.29 -0.69 -9.02
N PRO A 92 -14.76 -0.49 -10.24
CA PRO A 92 -15.44 0.26 -11.31
C PRO A 92 -16.79 -0.34 -11.76
N ASN A 93 -17.05 -1.61 -11.45
CA ASN A 93 -18.27 -2.33 -11.88
C ASN A 93 -19.22 -2.71 -10.73
N GLY A 94 -19.15 -2.02 -9.59
CA GLY A 94 -20.07 -2.23 -8.48
C GLY A 94 -19.68 -3.35 -7.52
N ASP A 95 -20.30 -3.30 -6.35
CA ASP A 95 -19.97 -4.02 -5.12
C ASP A 95 -19.91 -5.55 -5.26
N LEU A 96 -19.06 -6.18 -4.44
CA LEU A 96 -19.03 -7.64 -4.21
C LEU A 96 -20.41 -8.22 -3.81
N ILE A 97 -21.32 -7.35 -3.36
CA ILE A 97 -22.65 -7.68 -2.86
C ILE A 97 -23.67 -7.84 -4.01
N SER A 98 -23.45 -7.19 -5.16
CA SER A 98 -24.36 -7.29 -6.32
C SER A 98 -24.29 -8.63 -7.09
N SER A 99 -23.30 -9.48 -6.81
CA SER A 99 -23.21 -10.84 -7.37
C SER A 99 -23.82 -11.92 -6.48
N LEU A 100 -24.36 -11.55 -5.31
CA LEU A 100 -25.24 -12.43 -4.56
C LEU A 100 -26.60 -12.38 -5.27
N SER A 101 -26.83 -13.32 -6.18
CA SER A 101 -28.17 -13.57 -6.71
C SER A 101 -29.15 -13.65 -5.53
N PRO A 102 -30.35 -13.06 -5.61
CA PRO A 102 -31.36 -13.28 -4.59
C PRO A 102 -31.55 -14.79 -4.47
N VAL A 103 -31.47 -15.33 -3.25
CA VAL A 103 -31.92 -16.69 -2.98
C VAL A 103 -33.36 -16.74 -3.46
N GLU A 104 -33.62 -17.52 -4.50
CA GLU A 104 -34.97 -17.73 -5.03
C GLU A 104 -35.90 -18.02 -3.85
N SER A 105 -36.92 -17.18 -3.69
CA SER A 105 -37.99 -17.46 -2.74
C SER A 105 -38.58 -18.80 -3.11
N ALA A 106 -38.36 -19.80 -2.24
CA ALA A 106 -39.10 -21.03 -2.30
C ALA A 106 -40.58 -20.69 -2.05
N HIS A 107 -41.33 -20.58 -3.14
CA HIS A 107 -42.78 -20.66 -3.11
C HIS A 107 -43.14 -22.04 -2.52
N TYR A 108 -43.61 -22.05 -1.28
CA TYR A 108 -44.41 -23.15 -0.76
C TYR A 108 -45.88 -22.78 -0.92
N PHE A 109 -46.59 -23.70 -1.58
CA PHE A 109 -48.03 -23.70 -1.86
C PHE A 109 -48.90 -23.58 -0.62
#